data_AF-A0A937N646-F1
#
_entry.id   AF-A0A937N646-F1
#
_cell.length_a   1.000
_cell.length_b   1.000
_cell.length_c   1.000
_cell.angle_alpha   90.00
_cell.angle_beta   90.00
_cell.angle_gamma   90.00
#
_symmetry.space_group_name_H-M   'P 1'
#
loop_
_entity.id
_entity.type
_entity.pdbx_description
1 polymer ?
#
loop_
_entity_poly.entity_id
_entity_poly.type
_entity_poly.pdbx_seq_one_letter_code
_entity_poly.pdbx_strand_id
1 'polypeptide(L)' 'MKNSIFVIKPYKWNGMWVFDDDRVGLDREPFVAGADTMIDTAVELKGTLEGGFIYPLP' A
#
# COMPACT_ATOMS: atom_id res chain seq x y z
N MET A 1 -20.77 -14.07 13.61
CA MET A 1 -19.42 -13.69 13.11
C MET A 1 -19.46 -12.27 12.61
N LYS A 2 -18.46 -11.45 12.94
CA LYS A 2 -18.39 -10.03 12.53
C LYS A 2 -17.38 -9.91 11.40
N ASN A 3 -17.82 -9.54 10.20
CA ASN A 3 -16.89 -9.28 9.09
C ASN A 3 -16.05 -8.05 9.45
N SER A 4 -14.74 -8.13 9.25
CA SER A 4 -13.79 -7.07 9.60
C SER A 4 -12.91 -6.79 8.39
N ILE A 5 -12.77 -5.51 8.05
CA ILE A 5 -11.86 -5.05 7.01
C ILE A 5 -10.63 -4.49 7.69
N PHE A 6 -9.46 -5.02 7.33
CA PHE A 6 -8.17 -4.48 7.75
C PHE A 6 -7.65 -3.53 6.67
N VAL A 7 -7.31 -2.31 7.08
CA VAL A 7 -6.75 -1.30 6.19
C VAL A 7 -5.25 -1.19 6.48
N ILE A 8 -4.45 -1.21 5.43
CA ILE A 8 -3.01 -0.94 5.41
C ILE A 8 -2.74 0.24 4.47
N LYS A 9 -1.59 0.89 4.62
CA LYS A 9 -1.20 2.05 3.82
C LYS A 9 0.09 1.75 3.06
N PRO A 10 0.00 1.30 1.80
CA PRO A 10 1.17 1.04 0.98
C PRO A 10 1.98 2.30 0.71
N TYR A 11 3.30 2.19 0.72
CA TYR A 11 4.23 3.24 0.30
C TYR A 11 5.47 2.64 -0.38
N LYS A 12 6.23 3.46 -1.12
CA LYS A 12 7.50 3.02 -1.73
C LYS A 12 8.65 3.17 -0.72
N TRP A 13 9.42 2.12 -0.51
CA TRP A 13 10.67 2.10 0.25
C TRP A 13 11.73 1.34 -0.55
N ASN A 14 12.89 1.98 -0.77
CA ASN A 14 13.97 1.41 -1.59
C ASN A 14 13.49 0.84 -2.96
N GLY A 15 12.54 1.53 -3.60
CA GLY A 15 11.96 1.11 -4.89
C GLY A 15 10.87 0.04 -4.83
N MET A 16 10.57 -0.52 -3.65
CA MET A 16 9.56 -1.56 -3.47
C MET A 16 8.30 -1.02 -2.79
N TRP A 17 7.13 -1.59 -3.11
CA TRP A 17 5.93 -1.35 -2.32
C TRP A 17 6.00 -2.12 -1.00
N VAL A 18 5.83 -1.40 0.09
CA VAL A 18 5.83 -1.95 1.45
C VAL A 18 4.65 -1.41 2.25
N PHE A 19 4.37 -2.02 3.40
CA PHE A 19 3.44 -1.51 4.39
C PHE A 19 3.89 -1.84 5.81
N ASP A 20 3.39 -1.07 6.76
CA ASP A 20 3.63 -1.28 8.20
C ASP A 20 2.32 -1.67 8.88
N ASP A 21 2.39 -2.51 9.91
CA ASP A 21 1.28 -2.81 10.80
C ASP A 21 1.76 -3.20 12.21
N ASP A 22 1.77 -2.23 13.11
CA ASP A 22 2.19 -2.40 14.51
C ASP A 22 1.38 -3.46 15.27
N ARG A 23 0.13 -3.74 14.85
CA ARG A 23 -0.74 -4.73 15.51
C ARG A 23 -0.18 -6.14 15.39
N VAL A 24 0.61 -6.39 14.36
CA VAL A 24 1.22 -7.67 14.04
C VAL A 24 2.75 -7.58 13.91
N GLY A 25 3.33 -6.42 14.19
CA GLY A 25 4.78 -6.20 14.22
C GLY A 25 5.44 -6.16 12.84
N LEU A 26 4.74 -5.70 11.81
CA LEU A 26 5.29 -5.56 10.47
C LEU A 26 5.90 -4.16 10.29
N ASP A 27 7.18 -4.11 9.91
CA ASP A 27 7.92 -2.89 9.53
C ASP A 27 8.51 -3.09 8.13
N ARG A 28 8.10 -2.24 7.19
CA ARG A 28 8.50 -2.24 5.78
C ARG A 28 8.32 -3.60 5.12
N GLU A 29 7.22 -4.28 5.42
CA GLU A 29 6.92 -5.59 4.86
C GLU A 29 6.62 -5.45 3.36
N PRO A 30 7.36 -6.14 2.47
CA PRO A 30 7.15 -6.04 1.03
C PRO A 30 5.86 -6.73 0.59
N PHE A 31 5.20 -6.16 -0.40
CA PHE A 31 4.17 -6.88 -1.15
C PHE A 31 4.82 -7.94 -2.04
N VAL A 32 4.26 -9.16 -2.03
CA VAL A 32 4.74 -10.30 -2.81
C VAL A 32 3.60 -10.88 -3.67
N ALA A 33 3.94 -11.86 -4.51
CA ALA A 33 2.98 -12.59 -5.35
C ALA A 33 2.16 -11.70 -6.31
N GLY A 34 2.76 -10.61 -6.80
CA GLY A 34 2.16 -9.71 -7.79
C GLY A 34 1.24 -8.63 -7.21
N ALA A 35 1.07 -8.57 -5.88
CA ALA A 35 0.31 -7.50 -5.23
C ALA A 35 0.95 -6.12 -5.47
N ASP A 36 2.27 -6.05 -5.51
CA ASP A 36 3.04 -4.88 -5.90
C ASP A 36 2.71 -4.41 -7.33
N THR A 37 2.66 -5.34 -8.29
CA THR A 37 2.30 -5.06 -9.69
C THR A 37 0.86 -4.55 -9.83
N MET A 38 -0.06 -5.10 -9.03
CA MET A 38 -1.45 -4.63 -8.97
C MET A 38 -1.53 -3.20 -8.45
N ILE A 39 -0.71 -2.84 -7.46
CA ILE A 39 -0.63 -1.48 -6.93
C ILE A 39 -0.06 -0.54 -7.99
N ASP A 40 1.03 -0.91 -8.68
CA ASP A 40 1.59 -0.10 -9.78
C ASP A 40 0.51 0.18 -10.85
N THR A 41 -0.18 -0.88 -11.32
CA THR A 41 -1.25 -0.76 -12.32
C THR A 41 -2.37 0.17 -11.82
N ALA A 42 -2.79 0.05 -10.56
CA ALA A 42 -3.84 0.89 -9.99
C ALA A 42 -3.40 2.37 -9.88
N VAL A 43 -2.14 2.62 -9.53
CA VAL A 43 -1.56 3.96 -9.43
C VAL A 43 -1.48 4.62 -10.81
N GLU A 44 -1.01 3.88 -11.82
CA GLU A 44 -0.94 4.32 -13.23
C GLU A 44 -2.33 4.67 -13.77
N LEU A 45 -3.31 3.78 -13.59
CA LEU A 45 -4.68 3.97 -14.10
C LEU A 45 -5.40 5.17 -13.45
N LYS A 46 -5.11 5.46 -12.19
CA LYS A 46 -5.75 6.55 -11.45
C LYS A 46 -5.10 7.92 -11.72
N GLY A 47 -3.91 7.95 -12.35
CA GLY A 47 -3.11 9.17 -12.49
C GLY A 47 -2.63 9.72 -11.14
N THR A 48 -2.44 8.85 -10.15
CA THR A 48 -1.95 9.24 -8.82
C THR A 48 -0.42 9.35 -8.82
N LEU A 49 0.11 10.40 -8.19
CA LEU A 49 1.55 10.67 -8.11
C LEU A 49 2.27 9.57 -7.31
N GLU A 50 3.53 9.31 -7.67
CA GLU A 50 4.53 8.37 -7.11
C GLU A 50 4.85 8.53 -5.59
N GLY A 51 3.94 9.07 -4.80
CA GLY A 51 4.07 9.34 -3.35
C GLY A 51 3.17 8.50 -2.44
N GLY A 52 2.51 7.46 -2.98
CA GLY A 52 1.49 6.68 -2.27
C GLY A 52 0.11 7.36 -2.28
N PHE A 53 -0.89 6.72 -1.67
CA PHE A 53 -2.24 7.26 -1.52
C PHE A 53 -2.22 8.51 -0.64
N ILE A 54 -1.88 9.65 -1.23
CA ILE A 54 -2.11 10.96 -0.62
C ILE A 54 -3.63 11.13 -0.61
N TYR A 55 -4.25 10.87 0.54
CA TYR A 55 -5.59 11.39 0.81
C TYR A 55 -5.56 12.91 0.52
N PRO A 56 -6.58 13.45 -0.14
CA PRO A 56 -6.49 14.80 -0.68
C PRO A 56 -6.37 15.80 0.47
N LEU A 57 -5.50 16.78 0.30
CA LEU A 57 -5.79 18.13 0.76
C LEU A 57 -6.40 18.85 -0.46
N PRO A 58 -7.53 19.57 -0.40
CA PRO A 58 -8.49 19.80 0.70
C PRO A 58 -9.74 18.90 0.68
#